data_AF-W8BIK7-F1
#
_entry.id   AF-W8BIK7-F1
#
_cell.length_a   1.000
_cell.length_b   1.000
_cell.length_c   1.000
_cell.angle_alpha   90.00
_cell.angle_beta   90.00
_cell.angle_gamma   90.00
#
_symmetry.space_group_name_H-M   'P 1'
#
loop_
_entity.id
_entity.type
_entity.pdbx_description
1 polymer ?
#
loop_
_entity_poly.entity_id
_entity_poly.type
_entity_poly.pdbx_seq_one_letter_code
_entity_poly.pdbx_strand_id
1 'polypeptide(L)'
;MKQLKKILVECAHLFPVPLYANEGKKTEKYIMNVAPEKLRAMVTLTGDSIIHADISFKLARPPHQQQKTFINQDSPWKLQQVQDAANHLQQAINHIDDVDATYHFKTSDEVMNVVGNILEALQRARTSLVIPKKKPIADLIKSRNMKSLAPNLSEDLAVSFYLQSHKLIMAVYQLITVQGSMRFDSCQAEATVQWLNDVMPLLCAGLKLCQQLKDKISVFSVYKDFTVESRSPSALSY
;
A
#
# COMPACT_ATOMS: atom_id res chain seq x y z
N MET A 1 -3.14 22.33 -9.73
CA MET A 1 -1.89 21.55 -9.85
C MET A 1 -0.88 21.81 -8.73
N LYS A 2 -0.45 23.06 -8.44
CA LYS A 2 0.55 23.35 -7.37
C LYS A 2 0.30 22.68 -6.02
N GLN A 3 -0.92 22.77 -5.48
CA GLN A 3 -1.28 22.12 -4.20
C GLN A 3 -1.17 20.60 -4.26
N LEU A 4 -1.59 19.99 -5.38
CA LEU A 4 -1.49 18.54 -5.59
C LEU A 4 -0.02 18.13 -5.60
N LYS A 5 0.85 18.83 -6.34
CA LYS A 5 2.30 18.57 -6.35
C LYS A 5 2.90 18.62 -4.94
N LYS A 6 2.54 19.64 -4.14
CA LYS A 6 2.98 19.73 -2.74
C LYS A 6 2.60 18.48 -1.94
N ILE A 7 1.34 18.04 -2.02
CA ILE A 7 0.86 16.83 -1.33
C ILE A 7 1.63 15.57 -1.78
N LEU A 8 1.85 15.41 -3.10
CA LEU A 8 2.54 14.24 -3.63
C LEU A 8 4.01 14.18 -3.19
N VAL A 9 4.70 15.31 -3.24
CA VAL A 9 6.10 15.43 -2.82
C VAL A 9 6.24 15.22 -1.31
N GLU A 10 5.35 15.80 -0.51
CA GLU A 10 5.31 15.57 0.95
C GLU A 10 5.06 14.10 1.27
N CYS A 11 4.13 13.46 0.55
CA CYS A 11 3.87 12.03 0.69
C CYS A 11 5.10 11.19 0.35
N ALA A 12 5.82 11.54 -0.72
CA ALA A 12 7.01 10.80 -1.17
C ALA A 12 8.15 10.82 -0.14
N HIS A 13 8.37 11.94 0.54
CA HIS A 13 9.39 12.05 1.59
C HIS A 13 9.08 11.22 2.84
N LEU A 14 7.83 10.78 3.03
CA LEU A 14 7.43 9.94 4.16
C LEU A 14 7.57 8.44 3.86
N PHE A 15 7.75 8.06 2.60
CA PHE A 15 7.99 6.65 2.26
C PHE A 15 9.33 6.18 2.85
N PRO A 16 9.41 4.92 3.30
CA PRO A 16 10.63 4.42 3.93
C PRO A 16 11.67 3.95 2.88
N VAL A 17 11.38 4.08 1.59
CA VAL A 17 12.23 3.69 0.45
C VAL A 17 12.65 4.92 -0.35
N PRO A 18 13.74 4.85 -1.15
CA PRO A 18 14.14 5.96 -1.99
C PRO A 18 13.03 6.38 -2.94
N LEU A 19 12.61 7.64 -2.86
CA LEU A 19 11.50 8.18 -3.65
C LEU A 19 11.56 9.71 -3.67
N TYR A 20 11.58 10.32 -4.86
CA TYR A 20 11.61 11.78 -5.04
C TYR A 20 12.61 12.50 -4.09
N ALA A 21 13.91 12.32 -4.33
CA ALA A 21 15.00 12.88 -3.52
C ALA A 21 15.06 12.45 -2.04
N ASN A 22 14.13 11.63 -1.55
CA ASN A 22 14.27 10.90 -0.29
C ASN A 22 15.29 9.77 -0.47
N GLU A 23 16.31 9.71 0.40
CA GLU A 23 17.28 8.60 0.41
C GLU A 23 16.70 7.28 0.96
N GLY A 24 15.54 7.35 1.63
CA GLY A 24 14.89 6.21 2.27
C GLY A 24 15.71 5.61 3.43
N LYS A 25 15.34 4.41 3.86
CA LYS A 25 15.99 3.59 4.92
C LYS A 25 15.57 3.90 6.37
N LYS A 26 14.29 4.19 6.59
CA LYS A 26 13.72 4.18 7.95
C LYS A 26 13.79 2.76 8.51
N THR A 27 14.38 2.58 9.68
CA THR A 27 14.45 1.30 10.40
C THR A 27 13.56 1.34 11.63
N GLU A 28 12.62 0.41 11.72
CA GLU A 28 11.69 0.27 12.85
C GLU A 28 11.71 -1.16 13.39
N LYS A 29 11.45 -1.30 14.69
CA LYS A 29 11.34 -2.59 15.38
C LYS A 29 9.91 -2.79 15.87
N TYR A 30 9.36 -3.97 15.64
CA TYR A 30 8.01 -4.35 16.05
C TYR A 30 8.05 -5.59 16.93
N ILE A 31 7.20 -5.58 17.96
CA ILE A 31 6.92 -6.74 18.80
C ILE A 31 5.48 -7.15 18.51
N MET A 32 5.29 -8.41 18.11
CA MET A 32 4.02 -8.94 17.60
C MET A 32 3.68 -10.21 18.38
N ASN A 33 2.61 -10.20 19.18
CA ASN A 33 2.29 -11.32 20.09
C ASN A 33 0.79 -11.67 20.03
N VAL A 34 0.47 -12.96 20.16
CA VAL A 34 -0.91 -13.47 20.31
C VAL A 34 -1.02 -14.25 21.60
N ALA A 35 -1.89 -13.80 22.50
CA ALA A 35 -2.10 -14.45 23.80
C ALA A 35 -3.08 -15.64 23.73
N PRO A 36 -2.93 -16.64 24.60
CA PRO A 36 -1.75 -16.92 25.41
C PRO A 36 -0.67 -17.62 24.55
N GLU A 37 0.43 -16.91 24.28
CA GLU A 37 1.66 -17.34 23.59
C GLU A 37 1.52 -18.24 22.35
N LYS A 38 0.46 -18.05 21.55
CA LYS A 38 0.26 -18.82 20.31
C LYS A 38 1.28 -18.44 19.24
N LEU A 39 1.66 -17.16 19.21
CA LEU A 39 2.60 -16.57 18.27
C LEU A 39 3.30 -15.40 18.95
N ARG A 40 4.62 -15.32 18.78
CA ARG A 40 5.48 -14.21 19.20
C ARG A 40 6.48 -13.94 18.08
N ALA A 41 6.67 -12.67 17.74
CA ALA A 41 7.72 -12.26 16.85
C ALA A 41 8.32 -10.90 17.21
N MET A 42 9.62 -10.75 16.99
CA MET A 42 10.33 -9.48 17.02
C MET A 42 10.88 -9.20 15.63
N VAL A 43 10.39 -8.16 14.96
CA VAL A 43 10.65 -7.88 13.55
C VAL A 43 11.38 -6.55 13.41
N THR A 44 12.48 -6.53 12.65
CA THR A 44 13.18 -5.30 12.25
C THR A 44 12.94 -5.04 10.77
N LEU A 45 12.23 -3.98 10.46
CA LEU A 45 11.89 -3.54 9.10
C LEU A 45 12.75 -2.32 8.73
N THR A 46 13.51 -2.42 7.67
CA THR A 46 14.25 -1.31 7.06
C THR A 46 13.73 -1.07 5.65
N GLY A 47 13.11 0.08 5.42
CA GLY A 47 12.50 0.37 4.12
C GLY A 47 11.36 -0.60 3.80
N ASP A 48 11.52 -1.35 2.72
CA ASP A 48 10.63 -2.42 2.25
C ASP A 48 11.05 -3.82 2.72
N SER A 49 12.08 -3.93 3.57
CA SER A 49 12.79 -5.18 3.84
C SER A 49 12.78 -5.53 5.32
N ILE A 50 12.21 -6.68 5.67
CA ILE A 50 12.42 -7.27 6.99
C ILE A 50 13.81 -7.89 6.99
N ILE A 51 14.75 -7.22 7.66
CA ILE A 51 16.16 -7.62 7.72
C ILE A 51 16.45 -8.53 8.91
N HIS A 52 15.61 -8.51 9.94
CA HIS A 52 15.70 -9.44 11.06
C HIS A 52 14.31 -9.80 11.54
N ALA A 53 14.07 -11.07 11.83
CA ALA A 53 12.88 -11.50 12.56
C ALA A 53 13.23 -12.68 13.47
N ASP A 54 12.86 -12.62 14.74
CA ASP A 54 12.81 -13.78 15.63
C ASP A 54 11.35 -14.21 15.74
N ILE A 55 11.02 -15.44 15.35
CA ILE A 55 9.66 -15.96 15.22
C ILE A 55 9.52 -17.23 16.05
N SER A 56 8.51 -17.26 16.92
CA SER A 56 8.13 -18.43 17.71
C SER A 56 6.61 -18.62 17.68
N PHE A 57 6.13 -19.81 17.34
CA PHE A 57 4.69 -20.11 17.31
C PHE A 57 4.40 -21.54 17.74
N LYS A 58 3.18 -21.78 18.23
CA LYS A 58 2.73 -23.08 18.71
C LYS A 58 2.08 -23.88 17.58
N LEU A 59 2.48 -25.15 17.43
CA LEU A 59 1.86 -26.06 16.47
C LEU A 59 0.44 -26.42 16.91
N ALA A 60 -0.49 -26.37 15.96
CA ALA A 60 -1.90 -26.69 16.14
C ALA A 60 -2.15 -28.22 16.21
N ARG A 61 -1.16 -29.02 15.82
CA ARG A 61 -1.18 -30.49 15.92
C ARG A 61 -0.51 -31.00 17.20
N PRO A 62 -0.97 -32.12 17.80
CA PRO A 62 -0.25 -32.81 18.86
C PRO A 62 1.06 -33.47 18.37
N PRO A 63 2.12 -33.50 19.19
CA PRO A 63 2.29 -32.74 20.42
C PRO A 63 2.43 -31.24 20.09
N HIS A 64 1.74 -30.37 20.84
CA HIS A 64 1.67 -28.92 20.60
C HIS A 64 2.99 -28.18 20.89
N GLN A 65 4.04 -28.54 20.15
CA GLN A 65 5.39 -28.03 20.28
C GLN A 65 5.49 -26.58 19.79
N GLN A 66 6.47 -25.87 20.33
CA GLN A 66 6.85 -24.56 19.80
C GLN A 66 7.80 -24.76 18.61
N GLN A 67 7.49 -24.11 17.50
CA GLN A 67 8.35 -23.96 16.34
C GLN A 67 9.04 -22.60 16.42
N LYS A 68 10.35 -22.57 16.09
CA LYS A 68 11.12 -21.34 15.96
C LYS A 68 11.74 -21.23 14.58
N THR A 69 11.84 -20.01 14.08
CA THR A 69 12.55 -19.69 12.84
C THR A 69 12.97 -18.22 12.86
N PHE A 70 13.92 -17.86 12.00
CA PHE A 70 14.53 -16.54 11.97
C PHE A 70 14.64 -16.01 10.55
N ILE A 71 14.57 -14.69 10.40
CA ILE A 71 15.02 -13.98 9.20
C ILE A 71 16.31 -13.26 9.58
N ASN A 72 17.31 -13.30 8.70
CA ASN A 72 18.57 -12.59 8.86
C ASN A 72 18.79 -11.58 7.72
N GLN A 73 19.81 -10.73 7.89
CA GLN A 73 20.08 -9.64 6.96
C GLN A 73 20.61 -10.12 5.60
N ASP A 74 21.22 -11.31 5.55
CA ASP A 74 21.79 -11.88 4.32
C ASP A 74 20.71 -12.33 3.34
N SER A 75 19.54 -12.72 3.85
CA SER A 75 18.37 -13.09 3.04
C SER A 75 17.12 -12.37 3.55
N PRO A 76 16.98 -11.05 3.32
CA PRO A 76 15.88 -10.27 3.87
C PRO A 76 14.54 -10.65 3.22
N TRP A 77 13.45 -10.48 3.97
CA TRP A 77 12.10 -10.68 3.46
C TRP A 77 11.54 -9.39 2.87
N LYS A 78 11.17 -9.42 1.59
CA LYS A 78 10.71 -8.23 0.85
C LYS A 78 9.20 -8.02 0.97
N LEU A 79 8.79 -6.80 1.33
CA LEU A 79 7.42 -6.30 1.34
C LEU A 79 7.12 -5.56 0.04
N GLN A 80 6.78 -6.31 -1.01
CA GLN A 80 6.51 -5.78 -2.34
C GLN A 80 5.46 -4.65 -2.36
N GLN A 81 4.51 -4.66 -1.43
CA GLN A 81 3.48 -3.61 -1.28
C GLN A 81 4.07 -2.21 -1.12
N VAL A 82 5.19 -2.07 -0.39
CA VAL A 82 5.86 -0.77 -0.16
C VAL A 82 6.45 -0.25 -1.46
N GLN A 83 7.14 -1.11 -2.22
CA GLN A 83 7.74 -0.76 -3.50
C GLN A 83 6.67 -0.48 -4.57
N ASP A 84 5.63 -1.31 -4.67
CA ASP A 84 4.51 -1.12 -5.59
C ASP A 84 3.85 0.26 -5.34
N ALA A 85 3.60 0.59 -4.07
CA ALA A 85 3.03 1.88 -3.69
C ALA A 85 3.94 3.07 -4.02
N ALA A 86 5.24 2.95 -3.75
CA ALA A 86 6.22 3.98 -4.07
C ALA A 86 6.31 4.23 -5.58
N ASN A 87 6.33 3.16 -6.39
CA ASN A 87 6.37 3.24 -7.85
C ASN A 87 5.13 3.95 -8.41
N HIS A 88 3.95 3.64 -7.89
CA HIS A 88 2.71 4.31 -8.29
C HIS A 88 2.66 5.79 -7.85
N LEU A 89 3.20 6.12 -6.68
CA LEU A 89 3.34 7.51 -6.27
C LEU A 89 4.34 8.27 -7.16
N GLN A 90 5.46 7.65 -7.54
CA GLN A 90 6.40 8.26 -8.49
C GLN A 90 5.75 8.50 -9.85
N GLN A 91 4.92 7.56 -10.33
CA GLN A 91 4.17 7.74 -11.57
C GLN A 91 3.23 8.95 -11.49
N ALA A 92 2.52 9.13 -10.37
CA ALA A 92 1.67 10.30 -10.13
C ALA A 92 2.49 11.61 -10.12
N ILE A 93 3.70 11.57 -9.56
CA ILE A 93 4.62 12.72 -9.52
C ILE A 93 5.11 13.07 -10.93
N ASN A 94 5.51 12.08 -11.73
CA ASN A 94 5.95 12.31 -13.11
C ASN A 94 4.85 13.01 -13.93
N HIS A 95 3.60 12.52 -13.82
CA HIS A 95 2.47 13.13 -14.52
C HIS A 95 2.21 14.60 -14.14
N ILE A 96 2.52 15.02 -12.91
CA ILE A 96 2.35 16.42 -12.50
C ILE A 96 3.58 17.27 -12.79
N ASP A 97 4.76 16.67 -12.86
CA ASP A 97 6.00 17.35 -13.25
C ASP A 97 6.02 17.67 -14.75
N ASP A 98 5.38 16.83 -15.57
CA ASP A 98 5.18 17.06 -17.00
C ASP A 98 4.28 18.29 -17.29
N VAL A 99 3.48 18.74 -16.32
CA VAL A 99 2.55 19.89 -16.44
C VAL A 99 2.84 20.96 -15.38
N ASP A 100 4.05 21.51 -15.45
CA ASP A 100 4.54 22.49 -14.51
C ASP A 100 3.75 23.84 -14.51
N ALA A 101 4.23 24.82 -13.74
CA ALA A 101 3.56 26.11 -13.61
C ALA A 101 3.50 26.93 -14.92
N THR A 102 4.30 26.58 -15.92
CA THR A 102 4.34 27.25 -17.23
C THR A 102 3.47 26.54 -18.27
N TYR A 103 2.95 25.35 -17.95
CA TYR A 103 2.09 24.60 -18.84
C TYR A 103 0.71 25.23 -18.98
N HIS A 104 0.32 25.54 -20.22
CA HIS A 104 -0.99 26.09 -20.56
C HIS A 104 -1.86 25.01 -21.21
N PHE A 105 -2.79 24.46 -20.43
CA PHE A 105 -3.78 23.51 -20.93
C PHE A 105 -4.66 24.17 -22.00
N LYS A 106 -4.86 23.46 -23.12
CA LYS A 106 -5.64 23.93 -24.26
C LYS A 106 -7.10 23.49 -24.15
N THR A 107 -7.36 22.30 -23.62
CA THR A 107 -8.71 21.74 -23.54
C THR A 107 -9.03 21.21 -22.14
N SER A 108 -10.33 21.09 -21.86
CA SER A 108 -10.81 20.45 -20.64
C SER A 108 -10.44 18.96 -20.60
N ASP A 109 -10.49 18.28 -21.75
CA ASP A 109 -10.16 16.86 -21.87
C ASP A 109 -8.70 16.57 -21.53
N GLU A 110 -7.80 17.48 -21.91
CA GLU A 110 -6.39 17.40 -21.58
C GLU A 110 -6.17 17.43 -20.07
N VAL A 111 -6.80 18.39 -19.37
CA VAL A 111 -6.74 18.46 -17.90
C VAL A 111 -7.35 17.20 -17.28
N MET A 112 -8.51 16.75 -17.79
CA MET A 112 -9.19 15.56 -17.31
C MET A 112 -8.35 14.30 -17.46
N ASN A 113 -7.61 14.17 -18.56
CA ASN A 113 -6.70 13.07 -18.81
C ASN A 113 -5.53 13.07 -17.83
N VAL A 114 -4.85 14.21 -17.66
CA VAL A 114 -3.72 14.33 -16.73
C VAL A 114 -4.15 14.06 -15.29
N VAL A 115 -5.25 14.68 -14.84
CA VAL A 115 -5.79 14.46 -13.49
C VAL A 115 -6.31 13.03 -13.32
N GLY A 116 -6.87 12.43 -14.38
CA GLY A 116 -7.28 11.03 -14.42
C GLY A 116 -6.12 10.07 -14.18
N ASN A 117 -5.01 10.27 -14.90
CA ASN A 117 -3.80 9.45 -14.75
C ASN A 117 -3.19 9.56 -13.35
N ILE A 118 -3.15 10.78 -12.79
CA ILE A 118 -2.69 11.00 -11.41
C ILE A 118 -3.63 10.29 -10.42
N LEU A 119 -4.95 10.44 -10.58
CA LEU A 119 -5.94 9.80 -9.71
C LEU A 119 -5.78 8.27 -9.71
N GLU A 120 -5.66 7.65 -10.89
CA GLU A 120 -5.47 6.21 -11.03
C GLU A 120 -4.17 5.73 -10.37
N ALA A 121 -3.06 6.44 -10.60
CA ALA A 121 -1.79 6.12 -9.97
C ALA A 121 -1.89 6.18 -8.44
N LEU A 122 -2.52 7.22 -7.88
CA LEU A 122 -2.74 7.32 -6.43
C LEU A 122 -3.67 6.23 -5.88
N GLN A 123 -4.69 5.82 -6.65
CA GLN A 123 -5.58 4.72 -6.26
C GLN A 123 -4.81 3.40 -6.18
N ARG A 124 -3.91 3.13 -7.13
CA ARG A 124 -3.05 1.94 -7.14
C ARG A 124 -2.03 1.99 -6.00
N ALA A 125 -1.44 3.16 -5.73
CA ALA A 125 -0.55 3.35 -4.59
C ALA A 125 -1.24 3.03 -3.26
N ARG A 126 -2.42 3.61 -3.01
CA ARG A 126 -3.21 3.35 -1.80
C ARG A 126 -3.64 1.89 -1.69
N THR A 127 -4.13 1.30 -2.78
CA THR A 127 -4.61 -0.08 -2.81
C THR A 127 -3.50 -1.07 -2.47
N SER A 128 -2.28 -0.80 -2.94
CA SER A 128 -1.11 -1.64 -2.64
C SER A 128 -0.81 -1.74 -1.15
N LEU A 129 -1.09 -0.69 -0.37
CA LEU A 129 -0.87 -0.64 1.09
C LEU A 129 -2.08 -1.12 1.90
N VAL A 130 -3.30 -0.90 1.40
CA VAL A 130 -4.53 -1.21 2.14
C VAL A 130 -4.97 -2.67 1.97
N ILE A 131 -4.84 -3.21 0.76
CA ILE A 131 -5.41 -4.52 0.41
C ILE A 131 -4.29 -5.54 0.22
N PRO A 132 -4.13 -6.53 1.12
CA PRO A 132 -3.15 -7.59 0.93
C PRO A 132 -3.53 -8.48 -0.26
N LYS A 133 -2.54 -8.83 -1.08
CA LYS A 133 -2.71 -9.77 -2.20
C LYS A 133 -2.99 -11.17 -1.64
N LYS A 134 -4.21 -11.69 -1.84
CA LYS A 134 -4.55 -13.08 -1.46
C LYS A 134 -3.71 -14.04 -2.28
N LYS A 135 -3.01 -14.95 -1.60
CA LYS A 135 -2.23 -16.02 -2.23
C LYS A 135 -2.67 -17.38 -1.67
N PRO A 136 -2.84 -18.40 -2.53
CA PRO A 136 -2.95 -19.78 -2.06
C PRO A 136 -1.76 -20.13 -1.16
N ILE A 137 -2.00 -20.92 -0.11
CA ILE A 137 -0.96 -21.35 0.82
C ILE A 137 0.17 -22.12 0.13
N ALA A 138 -0.14 -22.92 -0.88
CA ALA A 138 0.86 -23.62 -1.70
C ALA A 138 1.85 -22.65 -2.36
N ASP A 139 1.36 -21.47 -2.78
CA ASP A 139 2.20 -20.42 -3.37
C ASP A 139 2.98 -19.66 -2.30
N LEU A 140 2.44 -19.54 -1.08
CA LEU A 140 3.17 -18.98 0.06
C LEU A 140 4.36 -19.87 0.43
N ILE A 141 4.14 -21.18 0.57
CA ILE A 141 5.18 -22.17 0.90
C ILE A 141 6.32 -22.12 -0.12
N LYS A 142 6.00 -22.02 -1.41
CA LYS A 142 6.97 -21.97 -2.51
C LYS A 142 7.56 -20.58 -2.76
N SER A 143 7.14 -19.57 -1.99
CA SER A 143 7.56 -18.19 -2.24
C SER A 143 9.06 -18.00 -1.96
N ARG A 144 9.69 -17.05 -2.67
CA ARG A 144 11.09 -16.70 -2.45
C ARG A 144 11.36 -16.27 -1.01
N ASN A 145 10.40 -15.57 -0.40
CA ASN A 145 10.48 -15.10 0.97
C ASN A 145 10.55 -16.25 2.00
N MET A 146 9.92 -17.40 1.76
CA MET A 146 10.05 -18.55 2.67
C MET A 146 11.48 -19.09 2.75
N LYS A 147 12.31 -18.85 1.73
CA LYS A 147 13.73 -19.24 1.73
C LYS A 147 14.60 -18.35 2.62
N SER A 148 14.07 -17.22 3.08
CA SER A 148 14.72 -16.34 4.06
C SER A 148 14.68 -16.88 5.49
N LEU A 149 13.94 -17.97 5.73
CA LEU A 149 13.73 -18.55 7.04
C LEU A 149 14.87 -19.52 7.38
N ALA A 150 15.48 -19.35 8.55
CA ALA A 150 16.49 -20.24 9.09
C ALA A 150 16.15 -20.61 10.54
N PRO A 151 15.90 -21.88 10.90
CA PRO A 151 15.73 -23.02 10.01
C PRO A 151 14.52 -22.86 9.08
N ASN A 152 14.59 -23.50 7.91
CA ASN A 152 13.44 -23.61 7.00
C ASN A 152 12.28 -24.32 7.70
N LEU A 153 11.06 -23.92 7.33
CA LEU A 153 9.84 -24.58 7.81
C LEU A 153 9.50 -25.79 6.94
N SER A 154 8.76 -26.74 7.51
CA SER A 154 8.23 -27.90 6.79
C SER A 154 7.13 -27.50 5.79
N GLU A 155 6.83 -28.39 4.83
CA GLU A 155 5.90 -28.10 3.72
C GLU A 155 4.42 -27.95 4.13
N ASP A 156 4.09 -28.20 5.39
CA ASP A 156 2.77 -28.00 5.97
C ASP A 156 2.65 -26.66 6.73
N LEU A 157 3.72 -25.85 6.74
CA LEU A 157 3.79 -24.57 7.42
C LEU A 157 4.11 -23.44 6.45
N ALA A 158 3.43 -22.30 6.63
CA ALA A 158 3.78 -21.07 5.93
C ALA A 158 3.75 -19.87 6.88
N VAL A 159 4.73 -18.99 6.74
CA VAL A 159 4.71 -17.65 7.35
C VAL A 159 4.45 -16.64 6.26
N SER A 160 3.79 -15.53 6.59
CA SER A 160 3.62 -14.40 5.68
C SER A 160 3.68 -13.09 6.44
N PHE A 161 4.33 -12.09 5.84
CA PHE A 161 4.28 -10.71 6.27
C PHE A 161 3.61 -9.87 5.19
N TYR A 162 2.63 -9.05 5.57
CA TYR A 162 1.94 -8.14 4.66
C TYR A 162 1.43 -6.90 5.39
N LEU A 163 1.22 -5.83 4.63
CA LEU A 163 0.57 -4.62 5.12
C LEU A 163 -0.94 -4.72 4.92
N GLN A 164 -1.69 -4.28 5.92
CA GLN A 164 -3.13 -4.09 5.86
C GLN A 164 -3.47 -2.74 6.48
N SER A 165 -3.72 -1.74 5.63
CA SER A 165 -3.90 -0.35 6.05
C SER A 165 -2.64 0.15 6.80
N HIS A 166 -2.75 0.52 8.08
CA HIS A 166 -1.65 1.03 8.91
C HIS A 166 -0.96 -0.06 9.74
N LYS A 167 -1.22 -1.34 9.45
CA LYS A 167 -0.69 -2.46 10.24
C LYS A 167 0.23 -3.34 9.42
N LEU A 168 1.34 -3.74 10.02
CA LEU A 168 2.12 -4.89 9.61
C LEU A 168 1.48 -6.13 10.24
N ILE A 169 1.08 -7.07 9.41
CA ILE A 169 0.50 -8.35 9.81
C ILE A 169 1.53 -9.44 9.59
N MET A 170 1.67 -10.29 10.59
CA MET A 170 2.38 -11.55 10.50
C MET A 170 1.37 -12.68 10.66
N ALA A 171 1.27 -13.53 9.65
CA ALA A 171 0.40 -14.69 9.65
C ALA A 171 1.22 -15.99 9.63
N VAL A 172 0.80 -16.95 10.45
CA VAL A 172 1.26 -18.33 10.40
C VAL A 172 0.09 -19.19 9.94
N TYR A 173 0.33 -20.01 8.92
CA TYR A 173 -0.63 -20.97 8.39
C TYR A 173 -0.12 -22.38 8.64
N GLN A 174 -1.00 -23.26 9.13
CA GLN A 174 -0.70 -24.65 9.42
C GLN A 174 -1.68 -25.54 8.69
N LEU A 175 -1.15 -26.46 7.89
CA LEU A 175 -1.90 -27.46 7.17
C LEU A 175 -2.00 -28.72 8.04
N ILE A 176 -3.22 -29.08 8.44
CA ILE A 176 -3.49 -30.19 9.36
C ILE A 176 -4.33 -31.24 8.65
N THR A 177 -3.88 -32.49 8.67
CA THR A 177 -4.67 -33.63 8.18
C THR A 177 -5.43 -34.26 9.35
N VAL A 178 -6.76 -34.25 9.28
CA VAL A 178 -7.63 -34.89 10.29
C VAL A 178 -8.53 -35.89 9.57
N GLN A 179 -8.37 -37.19 9.86
CA GLN A 179 -9.19 -38.26 9.29
C GLN A 179 -9.26 -38.24 7.74
N GLY A 180 -8.14 -37.95 7.08
CA GLY A 180 -8.07 -37.86 5.61
C GLY A 180 -8.59 -36.55 5.01
N SER A 181 -9.16 -35.64 5.83
CA SER A 181 -9.56 -34.30 5.41
C SER A 181 -8.47 -33.28 5.76
N MET A 182 -8.14 -32.41 4.80
CA MET A 182 -7.21 -31.31 5.01
C MET A 182 -7.93 -30.11 5.61
N ARG A 183 -7.42 -29.61 6.73
CA ARG A 183 -7.87 -28.37 7.39
C ARG A 183 -6.72 -27.38 7.48
N PHE A 184 -7.09 -26.11 7.47
CA PHE A 184 -6.16 -24.99 7.65
C PHE A 184 -6.41 -24.36 9.00
N ASP A 185 -5.36 -24.23 9.79
CA ASP A 185 -5.34 -23.36 10.96
C ASP A 185 -4.50 -22.12 10.66
N SER A 186 -4.89 -20.99 11.24
CA SER A 186 -4.12 -19.75 11.08
C SER A 186 -4.09 -18.93 12.35
N CYS A 187 -2.93 -18.34 12.63
CA CYS A 187 -2.73 -17.41 13.74
C CYS A 187 -2.06 -16.16 13.19
N GLN A 188 -2.53 -14.98 13.61
CA GLN A 188 -2.01 -13.71 13.11
C GLN A 188 -1.70 -12.77 14.27
N ALA A 189 -0.56 -12.09 14.17
CA ALA A 189 -0.18 -10.98 15.04
C ALA A 189 -0.11 -9.71 14.20
N GLU A 190 -0.33 -8.56 14.83
CA GLU A 190 -0.32 -7.25 14.17
C GLU A 190 0.49 -6.23 14.96
N ALA A 191 1.11 -5.29 14.26
CA ALA A 191 1.76 -4.11 14.83
C ALA A 191 1.44 -2.88 13.98
N THR A 192 1.29 -1.72 14.63
CA THR A 192 1.05 -0.44 13.94
C THR A 192 2.35 0.08 13.33
N VAL A 193 2.28 0.48 12.06
CA VAL A 193 3.39 1.05 11.30
C VAL A 193 3.19 2.56 11.22
N GLN A 194 4.05 3.32 11.89
CA GLN A 194 3.76 4.75 12.13
C GLN A 194 3.77 5.59 10.85
N TRP A 195 4.72 5.36 9.94
CA TRP A 195 4.79 6.14 8.70
C TRP A 195 3.56 5.96 7.79
N LEU A 196 2.84 4.83 7.91
CA LEU A 196 1.58 4.63 7.19
C LEU A 196 0.47 5.54 7.71
N ASN A 197 0.49 5.93 9.00
CA ASN A 197 -0.46 6.90 9.54
C ASN A 197 -0.26 8.30 8.94
N ASP A 198 0.95 8.63 8.48
CA ASP A 198 1.27 9.91 7.85
C ASP A 198 1.03 9.87 6.33
N VAL A 199 1.35 8.75 5.67
CA VAL A 199 1.19 8.56 4.22
C VAL A 199 -0.28 8.41 3.81
N MET A 200 -1.08 7.65 4.57
CA MET A 200 -2.47 7.34 4.18
C MET A 200 -3.35 8.60 4.06
N PRO A 201 -3.32 9.58 4.99
CA PRO A 201 -4.04 10.83 4.85
C PRO A 201 -3.63 11.63 3.62
N LEU A 202 -2.33 11.69 3.29
CA LEU A 202 -1.84 12.43 2.12
C LEU A 202 -2.29 11.78 0.80
N LEU A 203 -2.24 10.44 0.70
CA LEU A 203 -2.82 9.74 -0.45
C LEU A 203 -4.33 10.03 -0.58
N CYS A 204 -5.07 10.00 0.53
CA CYS A 204 -6.50 10.34 0.53
C CYS A 204 -6.76 11.81 0.15
N ALA A 205 -5.93 12.74 0.62
CA ALA A 205 -6.02 14.15 0.27
C ALA A 205 -5.74 14.38 -1.22
N GLY A 206 -4.72 13.74 -1.78
CA GLY A 206 -4.40 13.78 -3.20
C GLY A 206 -5.54 13.23 -4.06
N LEU A 207 -6.10 12.08 -3.68
CA LEU A 207 -7.27 11.48 -4.34
C LEU A 207 -8.47 12.42 -4.33
N LYS A 208 -8.81 12.98 -3.15
CA LYS A 208 -9.93 13.91 -2.99
C LYS A 208 -9.75 15.16 -3.85
N LEU A 209 -8.54 15.72 -3.87
CA LEU A 209 -8.24 16.91 -4.66
C LEU A 209 -8.34 16.63 -6.17
N CYS A 210 -7.85 15.48 -6.63
CA CYS A 210 -8.01 15.06 -8.03
C CYS A 210 -9.48 14.90 -8.40
N GLN A 211 -10.27 14.23 -7.57
CA GLN A 211 -11.71 14.05 -7.82
C GLN A 211 -12.45 15.39 -7.86
N GLN A 212 -12.21 16.27 -6.88
CA GLN A 212 -12.81 17.61 -6.86
C GLN A 212 -12.45 18.43 -8.10
N LEU A 213 -11.23 18.31 -8.60
CA LEU A 213 -10.81 18.99 -9.82
C LEU A 213 -11.54 18.42 -11.05
N LYS A 214 -11.66 17.09 -11.16
CA LYS A 214 -12.44 16.45 -12.23
C LYS A 214 -13.90 16.89 -12.19
N ASP A 215 -14.53 16.87 -11.02
CA ASP A 215 -15.94 17.24 -10.87
C ASP A 215 -16.17 18.70 -11.33
N LYS A 216 -15.31 19.62 -10.92
CA LYS A 216 -15.37 21.03 -11.35
C LYS A 216 -15.20 21.17 -12.86
N ILE A 217 -14.21 20.51 -13.46
CA ILE A 217 -13.95 20.60 -14.90
C ILE A 217 -15.12 20.02 -15.70
N SER A 218 -15.67 18.88 -15.27
CA SER A 218 -16.84 18.26 -15.91
C SER A 218 -18.03 19.21 -15.93
N VAL A 219 -18.33 19.86 -14.81
CA VAL A 219 -19.41 20.87 -14.71
C VAL A 219 -19.16 22.00 -15.70
N PHE A 220 -17.99 22.64 -15.68
CA PHE A 220 -17.68 23.76 -16.60
C PHE A 220 -17.64 23.36 -18.07
N SER A 221 -17.28 22.11 -18.38
CA SER A 221 -17.22 21.61 -19.76
C SER A 221 -18.62 21.47 -20.36
N VAL A 222 -19.64 21.18 -19.54
CA VAL A 222 -21.05 21.17 -19.95
C VAL A 222 -21.59 22.59 -20.17
N TYR A 223 -21.09 23.57 -19.41
CA TYR A 223 -21.49 24.98 -19.54
C TYR A 223 -20.71 25.78 -20.60
N LYS A 224 -19.81 25.17 -21.38
CA LYS A 224 -19.13 25.86 -22.49
C LYS A 224 -20.10 26.38 -23.56
N ASP A 225 -21.33 25.86 -23.60
CA ASP A 225 -22.43 26.35 -24.44
C ASP A 225 -23.29 27.44 -23.77
N PHE A 226 -22.99 27.87 -22.54
CA PHE A 226 -23.77 28.87 -21.81
C PHE A 226 -23.28 30.29 -22.14
N THR A 227 -23.70 30.82 -23.29
CA THR A 227 -23.58 32.25 -23.61
C THR A 227 -24.59 33.06 -22.78
N VAL A 228 -24.14 34.10 -22.07
CA VAL A 228 -24.97 35.06 -21.30
C VAL A 228 -25.79 35.99 -22.24
N GLU A 229 -26.17 35.52 -23.43
CA GLU A 229 -26.94 36.28 -24.42
C GLU A 229 -28.37 35.75 -24.64
N SER A 230 -28.81 34.72 -23.92
CA SER A 230 -30.22 34.30 -23.95
C SER A 230 -31.10 35.12 -22.98
N ARG A 231 -30.92 36.44 -22.92
CA ARG A 231 -32.01 37.34 -22.49
C ARG A 231 -32.77 37.74 -23.74
N SER A 232 -33.93 37.11 -23.96
CA SER A 232 -34.85 37.51 -25.02
C SER A 232 -35.13 39.01 -24.94
N PRO A 233 -34.97 39.79 -26.04
CA PRO A 233 -35.29 41.22 -26.06
C PRO A 233 -36.81 41.50 -26.09
N SER A 234 -37.65 40.57 -25.62
CA SER A 234 -39.11 40.68 -25.69
C SER A 234 -39.75 41.34 -24.46
N ALA A 235 -38.98 42.01 -23.60
CA ALA A 235 -39.50 42.72 -22.44
C ALA A 235 -39.51 44.26 -22.60
N LEU A 236 -39.37 44.76 -23.83
CA LEU A 236 -39.47 46.19 -24.13
C LEU A 236 -40.20 46.40 -25.47
N SER A 237 -41.51 46.18 -25.48
CA SER A 237 -42.42 46.82 -26.45
C SER A 237 -43.88 46.65 -26.02
N TYR A 238 -44.46 47.77 -25.59
CA TYR A 238 -45.86 48.08 -25.28
C TYR A 238 -46.49 47.48 -24.01
#